data_AF-A0A9N9LF94-F1
#
_entry.id   AF-A0A9N9LF94-F1
#
_cell.length_a   1.000
_cell.length_b   1.000
_cell.length_c   1.000
_cell.angle_alpha   90.00
_cell.angle_beta   90.00
_cell.angle_gamma   90.00
#
_symmetry.space_group_name_H-M   'P 1'
#
loop_
_entity.id
_entity.type
_entity.pdbx_description
1 polymer ?
#
loop_
_entity_poly.entity_id
_entity_poly.type
_entity_poly.pdbx_seq_one_letter_code
_entity_poly.pdbx_strand_id
1 'polypeptide(L)'
;MEKPLEIVIVNWRLVSNVRILEQYPTSIREGQAAGMSTGIHGQRFLQTHDLLVGRPHFVTASYLRVFDVDLNQTEERKVPFKLTNWKTFYYRLRANFDGLRSEYVPEPPFRAPTDGQAIYDVGKKVIEVKHCDESGLTITFQDFGGHSSETLHPDLILAANGANSTIHKLIFPDLEAPYAGCLTWRGVVIENHLSDETRVFFHDHCIRYKVKKGYLVVYALHNLGPIV
;
A
#
# COMPACT_ATOMS: atom_id res chain seq x y z
N MET A 1 16.16 -5.24 1.90
CA MET A 1 14.93 -5.36 2.71
C MET A 1 14.14 -4.09 2.47
N GLU A 2 13.14 -4.11 1.59
CA GLU A 2 12.32 -2.92 1.31
C GLU A 2 11.53 -2.55 2.56
N LYS A 3 11.61 -1.28 2.96
CA LYS A 3 10.79 -0.74 4.05
C LYS A 3 9.32 -0.87 3.63
N PRO A 4 8.43 -1.44 4.46
CA PRO A 4 7.00 -1.34 4.21
C PRO A 4 6.62 0.14 4.26
N LEU A 5 6.26 0.67 3.09
CA LEU A 5 5.59 1.95 2.95
C LEU A 5 4.13 1.72 3.33
N GLU A 6 3.77 2.07 4.55
CA GLU A 6 2.36 2.28 4.86
C GLU A 6 2.00 3.68 4.40
N ILE A 7 0.94 3.79 3.62
CA ILE A 7 0.39 5.06 3.21
C ILE A 7 -0.95 5.15 3.91
N VAL A 8 -1.00 5.96 4.97
CA VAL A 8 -2.27 6.35 5.59
C VAL A 8 -2.68 7.66 4.92
N ILE A 9 -3.51 7.55 3.89
CA ILE A 9 -4.28 8.69 3.39
C ILE A 9 -5.58 8.68 4.17
N VAL A 10 -5.63 9.47 5.25
CA VAL A 10 -6.90 9.80 5.90
C VAL A 10 -7.24 11.23 5.50
N ASN A 11 -8.46 11.39 5.01
CA ASN A 11 -9.11 12.60 4.52
C ASN A 11 -8.77 13.03 3.08
N TRP A 12 -9.60 12.57 2.15
CA TRP A 12 -9.46 12.75 0.71
C TRP A 12 -10.41 13.84 0.23
N ARG A 13 -9.87 14.93 -0.32
CA ARG A 13 -10.61 15.99 -1.03
C ARG A 13 -11.80 16.58 -0.24
N LEU A 14 -11.66 16.74 1.07
CA LEU A 14 -12.45 17.73 1.82
C LEU A 14 -11.84 19.12 1.61
N VAL A 15 -12.50 20.16 2.13
CA VAL A 15 -12.01 21.57 2.11
C VAL A 15 -10.64 21.73 2.79
N SER A 16 -10.19 20.74 3.56
CA SER A 16 -8.93 20.75 4.30
C SER A 16 -7.70 20.62 3.38
N ASN A 17 -6.66 21.40 3.68
CA ASN A 17 -5.36 21.28 3.02
C ASN A 17 -4.53 20.17 3.68
N VAL A 18 -3.92 19.30 2.86
CA VAL A 18 -3.13 18.14 3.30
C VAL A 18 -1.75 18.17 2.65
N ARG A 19 -0.70 17.98 3.45
CA ARG A 19 0.68 17.85 2.96
C ARG A 19 1.29 16.55 3.50
N ILE A 20 1.73 15.69 2.60
CA ILE A 20 2.41 14.42 2.94
C ILE A 20 3.92 14.62 2.80
N LEU A 21 4.67 14.24 3.84
CA LEU A 21 6.13 14.21 3.85
C LEU A 21 6.62 12.76 3.74
N GLU A 22 7.16 12.39 2.58
CA GLU A 22 7.64 11.06 2.27
C GLU A 22 9.17 11.02 2.24
N GLN A 23 9.78 10.13 3.03
CA GLN A 23 11.25 10.00 3.09
C GLN A 23 11.87 9.47 1.79
N TYR A 24 11.12 8.67 1.02
CA TYR A 24 11.62 8.10 -0.22
C TYR A 24 11.83 9.21 -1.27
N PRO A 25 12.98 9.25 -1.97
CA PRO A 25 13.40 10.41 -2.75
C PRO A 25 12.57 10.70 -3.99
N THR A 26 11.78 9.74 -4.47
CA THR A 26 10.98 9.89 -5.69
C THR A 26 9.55 9.41 -5.48
N SER A 27 8.64 9.77 -6.39
CA SER A 27 7.28 9.20 -6.41
C SER A 27 7.22 7.84 -7.10
N ILE A 28 8.32 7.40 -7.72
CA ILE A 28 8.42 6.09 -8.38
C ILE A 28 8.61 5.03 -7.30
N ARG A 29 7.91 3.91 -7.45
CA ARG A 29 8.03 2.74 -6.58
C ARG A 29 8.57 1.57 -7.37
N GLU A 30 9.82 1.18 -7.07
CA GLU A 30 10.52 0.10 -7.76
C GLU A 30 10.07 -1.29 -7.26
N GLY A 31 9.64 -1.37 -5.99
CA GLY A 31 9.25 -2.61 -5.31
C GLY A 31 8.38 -3.52 -6.14
N GLN A 32 8.97 -4.66 -6.50
CA GLN A 32 8.37 -5.77 -7.25
C GLN A 32 6.95 -6.00 -6.74
N ALA A 33 5.97 -5.89 -7.64
CA ALA A 33 4.52 -5.81 -7.42
C ALA A 33 3.99 -6.80 -6.36
N ALA A 34 4.21 -6.45 -5.10
CA ALA A 34 3.90 -7.26 -3.96
C ALA A 34 2.37 -7.43 -3.89
N GLY A 35 1.91 -8.66 -4.04
CA GLY A 35 0.48 -8.97 -3.99
C GLY A 35 -0.14 -8.61 -2.64
N MET A 36 -1.39 -8.17 -2.68
CA MET A 36 -2.22 -7.87 -1.52
C MET A 36 -3.70 -8.09 -1.80
N SER A 37 -4.50 -8.24 -0.75
CA SER A 37 -5.96 -8.13 -0.81
C SER A 37 -6.38 -6.83 -0.13
N THR A 38 -7.35 -6.11 -0.70
CA THR A 38 -7.85 -4.85 -0.10
C THR A 38 -8.79 -5.06 1.08
N GLY A 39 -9.21 -6.30 1.36
CA GLY A 39 -10.13 -6.62 2.46
C GLY A 39 -11.47 -5.86 2.38
N ILE A 40 -12.36 -6.03 3.37
CA ILE A 40 -13.68 -5.38 3.33
C ILE A 40 -13.59 -3.86 3.52
N HIS A 41 -12.71 -3.39 4.40
CA HIS A 41 -12.57 -1.96 4.70
C HIS A 41 -11.89 -1.19 3.57
N GLY A 42 -10.83 -1.74 2.97
CA GLY A 42 -10.19 -1.12 1.80
C GLY A 42 -11.14 -1.07 0.60
N GLN A 43 -11.96 -2.10 0.40
CA GLN A 43 -13.00 -2.08 -0.63
C GLN A 43 -14.05 -1.00 -0.38
N ARG A 44 -14.57 -0.87 0.84
CA ARG A 44 -15.52 0.19 1.19
C ARG A 44 -14.91 1.59 1.02
N PHE A 45 -13.65 1.76 1.40
CA PHE A 45 -12.92 3.01 1.20
C PHE A 45 -12.87 3.38 -0.28
N LEU A 46 -12.45 2.46 -1.14
CA LEU A 46 -12.38 2.69 -2.58
C LEU A 46 -13.77 2.94 -3.19
N GLN A 47 -14.78 2.17 -2.81
CA GLN A 47 -16.17 2.40 -3.28
C GLN A 47 -16.68 3.82 -3.00
N THR A 48 -16.20 4.44 -1.92
CA THR A 48 -16.67 5.75 -1.48
C THR A 48 -15.85 6.89 -2.07
N HIS A 49 -14.52 6.71 -2.23
CA HIS A 49 -13.61 7.82 -2.51
C HIS A 49 -12.90 7.73 -3.86
N ASP A 50 -12.86 6.55 -4.48
CA ASP A 50 -12.15 6.35 -5.73
C ASP A 50 -12.96 6.86 -6.92
N LEU A 51 -12.43 7.90 -7.58
CA LEU A 51 -13.09 8.56 -8.71
C LEU A 51 -12.76 7.90 -10.05
N LEU A 52 -11.86 6.91 -10.07
CA LEU A 52 -11.43 6.20 -11.29
C LEU A 52 -12.43 5.11 -11.69
N VAL A 53 -13.66 5.52 -12.01
CA VAL A 53 -14.76 4.62 -12.43
C VAL A 53 -14.38 3.86 -13.69
N GLY A 54 -14.73 2.58 -13.76
CA GLY A 54 -14.54 1.75 -14.96
C GLY A 54 -13.10 1.30 -15.23
N ARG A 55 -12.13 1.69 -14.40
CA ARG A 55 -10.76 1.18 -14.47
C ARG A 55 -10.57 0.03 -13.47
N PRO A 56 -10.43 -1.23 -13.90
CA PRO A 56 -10.13 -2.33 -12.99
C PRO A 56 -8.84 -2.05 -12.21
N HIS A 57 -8.76 -2.57 -10.98
CA HIS A 57 -7.57 -2.46 -10.14
C HIS A 57 -7.33 -3.70 -9.29
N PHE A 58 -8.09 -4.76 -9.52
CA PHE A 58 -7.96 -6.05 -8.86
C PHE A 58 -8.43 -7.16 -9.81
N VAL A 59 -8.02 -8.38 -9.51
CA VAL A 59 -8.68 -9.62 -9.97
C VAL A 59 -9.45 -10.24 -8.82
N THR A 60 -10.41 -11.10 -9.13
CA THR A 60 -11.20 -11.81 -8.13
C THR A 60 -10.69 -13.23 -7.95
N ALA A 61 -10.77 -13.70 -6.70
CA ALA A 61 -10.82 -15.12 -6.41
C ALA A 61 -12.01 -15.34 -5.47
N SER A 62 -12.95 -16.18 -5.88
CA SER A 62 -14.18 -16.44 -5.13
C SER A 62 -13.98 -17.44 -4.00
N TYR A 63 -12.89 -18.20 -4.05
CA TYR A 63 -12.62 -19.31 -3.13
C TYR A 63 -11.19 -19.30 -2.58
N LEU A 64 -11.07 -19.73 -1.32
CA LEU A 64 -9.82 -20.21 -0.73
C LEU A 64 -9.83 -21.74 -0.76
N ARG A 65 -8.84 -22.35 -1.42
CA ARG A 65 -8.58 -23.80 -1.31
C ARG A 65 -7.34 -24.06 -0.47
N VAL A 66 -7.39 -25.12 0.32
CA VAL A 66 -6.29 -25.51 1.20
C VAL A 66 -5.84 -26.92 0.89
N PHE A 67 -4.54 -27.08 0.67
CA PHE A 67 -3.92 -28.35 0.37
C PHE A 67 -2.96 -28.75 1.49
N ASP A 68 -2.91 -30.04 1.81
CA ASP A 68 -1.90 -30.60 2.71
C ASP A 68 -0.59 -30.91 1.97
N VAL A 69 0.38 -31.51 2.68
CA VAL A 69 1.71 -31.85 2.15
C VAL A 69 1.69 -32.88 1.03
N ASP A 70 0.60 -33.64 0.91
CA ASP A 70 0.43 -34.69 -0.10
C ASP A 70 -0.43 -34.18 -1.28
N LEU A 71 -0.67 -32.86 -1.34
CA LEU A 71 -1.52 -32.19 -2.33
C LEU A 71 -2.99 -32.64 -2.31
N ASN A 72 -3.46 -33.19 -1.19
CA ASN A 72 -4.90 -33.44 -1.02
C ASN A 72 -5.59 -32.14 -0.65
N GLN A 73 -6.69 -31.82 -1.32
CA GLN A 73 -7.54 -30.70 -0.93
C GLN A 73 -8.24 -31.04 0.39
N THR A 74 -7.87 -30.31 1.44
CA THR A 74 -8.42 -30.50 2.80
C THR A 74 -9.57 -29.55 3.10
N GLU A 75 -9.67 -28.45 2.34
CA GLU A 75 -10.66 -27.42 2.61
C GLU A 75 -10.94 -26.57 1.36
N GLU A 76 -12.19 -26.12 1.23
CA GLU A 76 -12.60 -25.06 0.32
C GLU A 76 -13.54 -24.11 1.04
N ARG A 77 -13.31 -22.81 0.93
CA ARG A 77 -14.15 -21.76 1.52
C ARG A 77 -14.47 -20.70 0.49
N LYS A 78 -15.74 -20.30 0.41
CA LYS A 78 -16.12 -19.11 -0.36
C LYS A 78 -15.63 -17.86 0.35
N VAL A 79 -14.70 -17.14 -0.26
CA VAL A 79 -14.12 -15.90 0.24
C VAL A 79 -14.00 -14.94 -0.94
N PRO A 80 -14.70 -13.79 -0.94
CA PRO A 80 -14.71 -12.88 -2.08
C PRO A 80 -13.44 -12.00 -2.11
N PHE A 81 -12.30 -12.59 -2.47
CA PHE A 81 -11.05 -11.84 -2.53
C PHE A 81 -11.07 -10.81 -3.66
N LYS A 82 -10.51 -9.64 -3.37
CA LYS A 82 -10.15 -8.60 -4.34
C LYS A 82 -8.63 -8.44 -4.29
N LEU A 83 -7.95 -9.10 -5.22
CA LEU A 83 -6.50 -9.26 -5.23
C LEU A 83 -5.87 -8.24 -6.15
N THR A 84 -4.95 -7.45 -5.61
CA THR A 84 -4.23 -6.38 -6.31
C THR A 84 -2.76 -6.42 -5.92
N ASN A 85 -1.97 -5.48 -6.43
CA ASN A 85 -0.59 -5.29 -6.01
C ASN A 85 -0.37 -3.88 -5.46
N TRP A 86 0.69 -3.73 -4.67
CA TRP A 86 1.01 -2.46 -4.03
C TRP A 86 1.21 -1.30 -5.01
N LYS A 87 1.78 -1.52 -6.20
CA LYS A 87 1.97 -0.45 -7.19
C LYS A 87 0.62 0.06 -7.70
N THR A 88 -0.27 -0.84 -8.11
CA THR A 88 -1.62 -0.49 -8.58
C THR A 88 -2.37 0.30 -7.51
N PHE A 89 -2.35 -0.18 -6.27
CA PHE A 89 -3.03 0.50 -5.17
C PHE A 89 -2.41 1.87 -4.90
N TYR A 90 -1.07 1.96 -4.78
CA TYR A 90 -0.33 3.20 -4.57
C TYR A 90 -0.64 4.28 -5.62
N TYR A 91 -0.45 3.96 -6.89
CA TYR A 91 -0.62 4.93 -7.97
C TYR A 91 -2.07 5.34 -8.14
N ARG A 92 -3.02 4.43 -7.85
CA ARG A 92 -4.44 4.76 -7.85
C ARG A 92 -4.80 5.73 -6.73
N LEU A 93 -4.27 5.52 -5.52
CA LEU A 93 -4.46 6.45 -4.42
C LEU A 93 -3.81 7.81 -4.70
N ARG A 94 -2.57 7.84 -5.21
CA ARG A 94 -1.89 9.10 -5.60
C ARG A 94 -2.62 9.85 -6.70
N ALA A 95 -3.05 9.17 -7.76
CA ALA A 95 -3.79 9.79 -8.85
C ALA A 95 -5.03 10.54 -8.35
N ASN A 96 -5.76 9.95 -7.41
CA ASN A 96 -6.89 10.62 -6.82
C ASN A 96 -6.49 11.68 -5.76
N PHE A 97 -5.47 11.42 -4.94
CA PHE A 97 -5.03 12.32 -3.88
C PHE A 97 -4.43 13.61 -4.47
N ASP A 98 -3.28 13.51 -5.14
CA ASP A 98 -2.49 14.63 -5.65
C ASP A 98 -2.50 14.79 -7.18
N GLY A 99 -3.29 13.97 -7.89
CA GLY A 99 -3.34 14.05 -9.35
C GLY A 99 -2.12 13.42 -10.02
N LEU A 100 -1.38 12.54 -9.33
CA LEU A 100 -0.19 11.91 -9.90
C LEU A 100 -0.55 11.08 -11.15
N ARG A 101 0.01 11.47 -12.29
CA ARG A 101 0.01 10.68 -13.52
C ARG A 101 1.04 9.56 -13.44
N SER A 102 0.67 8.36 -13.86
CA SER A 102 1.56 7.19 -13.90
C SER A 102 1.17 6.22 -15.01
N GLU A 103 1.96 5.17 -15.25
CA GLU A 103 1.58 4.07 -16.17
C GLU A 103 0.27 3.38 -15.74
N TYR A 104 0.01 3.30 -14.43
CA TYR A 104 -1.19 2.66 -13.86
C TYR A 104 -2.41 3.55 -13.97
N VAL A 105 -2.23 4.87 -13.94
CA VAL A 105 -3.28 5.88 -14.07
C VAL A 105 -2.75 7.02 -14.95
N PRO A 106 -2.89 6.90 -16.28
CA PRO A 106 -2.41 7.91 -17.21
C PRO A 106 -3.26 9.17 -17.14
N GLU A 107 -4.54 9.06 -16.80
CA GLU A 107 -5.46 10.20 -16.70
C GLU A 107 -6.03 10.27 -15.28
N PRO A 108 -5.40 11.04 -14.39
CA PRO A 108 -5.90 11.22 -13.03
C PRO A 108 -7.23 12.00 -13.03
N PRO A 109 -8.12 11.73 -12.06
CA PRO A 109 -9.42 12.39 -11.99
C PRO A 109 -9.29 13.90 -11.71
N PHE A 110 -10.17 14.67 -12.36
CA PHE A 110 -10.24 16.12 -12.21
C PHE A 110 -10.39 16.54 -10.75
N ARG A 111 -9.71 17.61 -10.34
CA ARG A 111 -9.85 18.23 -9.01
C ARG A 111 -10.84 19.39 -9.09
N ALA A 112 -11.88 19.33 -8.27
CA ALA A 112 -12.87 20.39 -8.22
C ALA A 112 -12.25 21.66 -7.60
N PRO A 113 -12.70 22.86 -7.97
CA PRO A 113 -12.23 24.10 -7.33
C PRO A 113 -12.52 24.16 -5.81
N THR A 114 -13.47 23.35 -5.33
CA THR A 114 -13.82 23.22 -3.91
C THR A 114 -12.94 22.22 -3.15
N ASP A 115 -12.10 21.44 -3.84
CA ASP A 115 -11.19 20.48 -3.20
C ASP A 115 -10.08 21.24 -2.46
N GLY A 116 -9.74 20.81 -1.25
CA GLY A 116 -8.57 21.32 -0.54
C GLY A 116 -7.25 21.00 -1.26
N GLN A 117 -6.20 21.74 -0.94
CA GLN A 117 -4.88 21.51 -1.52
C GLN A 117 -4.31 20.20 -1.00
N ALA A 118 -3.84 19.32 -1.90
CA ALA A 118 -3.09 18.14 -1.51
C ALA A 118 -1.71 18.11 -2.18
N ILE A 119 -0.67 18.10 -1.34
CA ILE A 119 0.76 18.12 -1.70
C ILE A 119 1.40 16.82 -1.23
N TYR A 120 2.26 16.23 -2.06
CA TYR A 120 3.06 15.05 -1.70
C TYR A 120 4.54 15.35 -1.95
N ASP A 121 5.27 15.67 -0.89
CA ASP A 121 6.71 15.95 -0.96
C ASP A 121 7.52 14.69 -0.74
N VAL A 122 8.36 14.37 -1.72
CA VAL A 122 9.31 13.25 -1.68
C VAL A 122 10.64 13.69 -1.10
N GLY A 123 11.43 12.74 -0.60
CA GLY A 123 12.73 13.00 0.00
C GLY A 123 12.67 13.82 1.29
N LYS A 124 11.51 13.90 1.97
CA LYS A 124 11.35 14.64 3.22
C LYS A 124 11.30 13.65 4.39
N LYS A 125 12.39 13.58 5.16
CA LYS A 125 12.47 12.74 6.36
C LYS A 125 12.11 13.55 7.58
N VAL A 126 10.97 13.24 8.21
CA VAL A 126 10.61 13.78 9.52
C VAL A 126 11.62 13.32 10.57
N ILE A 127 12.21 14.26 11.28
CA ILE A 127 13.21 14.01 12.32
C ILE A 127 12.70 14.38 13.72
N GLU A 128 11.70 15.25 13.82
CA GLU A 128 11.19 15.71 15.10
C GLU A 128 9.71 16.09 14.99
N VAL A 129 8.96 15.77 16.05
CA VAL A 129 7.58 16.22 16.27
C VAL A 129 7.49 16.71 17.70
N LYS A 130 6.97 17.92 17.92
CA LYS A 130 6.80 18.53 19.24
C LYS A 130 5.44 19.22 19.36
N HIS A 131 4.99 19.39 20.60
CA HIS A 131 3.92 20.30 20.96
C HIS A 131 4.46 21.31 21.96
N CYS A 132 4.31 22.59 21.67
CA CYS A 132 4.67 23.68 22.58
C CYS A 132 3.43 24.54 22.80
N ASP A 133 3.17 24.97 24.04
CA ASP A 133 1.94 25.71 24.38
C ASP A 133 1.78 27.02 23.59
N GLU A 134 2.90 27.67 23.22
CA GLU A 134 2.89 28.93 22.47
C GLU A 134 2.80 28.76 20.94
N SER A 135 3.42 27.71 20.39
CA SER A 135 3.59 27.52 18.93
C SER A 135 2.82 26.32 18.37
N GLY A 136 2.04 25.65 19.21
CA GLY A 136 1.23 24.49 18.85
C GLY A 136 2.06 23.27 18.44
N LEU A 137 1.51 22.46 17.55
CA LEU A 137 2.21 21.33 16.96
C LEU A 137 3.28 21.81 15.99
N THR A 138 4.48 21.23 16.09
CA THR A 138 5.58 21.49 15.18
C THR A 138 6.13 20.19 14.62
N ILE A 139 6.52 20.23 13.34
CA ILE A 139 7.16 19.11 12.66
C ILE A 139 8.42 19.61 11.96
N THR A 140 9.55 19.00 12.25
CA THR A 140 10.83 19.29 11.60
C THR A 140 11.21 18.12 10.71
N PHE A 141 11.54 18.41 9.46
CA PHE A 141 11.99 17.41 8.49
C PHE A 141 13.26 17.87 7.78
N GLN A 142 14.00 16.91 7.25
CA GLN A 142 15.20 17.14 6.47
C GLN A 142 15.02 16.62 5.04
N ASP A 143 15.69 17.31 4.11
CA ASP A 143 15.82 16.84 2.74
C ASP A 143 16.65 15.56 2.63
N PHE A 144 16.42 14.82 1.55
CA PHE A 144 17.20 13.65 1.19
C PHE A 144 18.67 14.07 1.02
N GLY A 145 19.55 13.55 1.88
CA GLY A 145 20.96 13.96 1.96
C GLY A 145 21.31 14.79 3.20
N GLY A 146 20.33 15.29 3.96
CA GLY A 146 20.54 15.89 5.29
C GLY A 146 21.12 17.31 5.31
N HIS A 147 21.15 18.01 4.18
CA HIS A 147 21.81 19.31 4.04
C HIS A 147 20.99 20.49 4.61
N SER A 148 19.66 20.35 4.66
CA SER A 148 18.72 21.38 5.11
C SER A 148 17.61 20.77 5.94
N SER A 149 17.18 21.49 6.98
CA SER A 149 15.98 21.18 7.77
C SER A 149 14.98 22.32 7.68
N GLU A 150 13.71 21.96 7.54
CA GLU A 150 12.58 22.88 7.54
C GLU A 150 11.60 22.50 8.66
N THR A 151 10.86 23.50 9.17
CA THR A 151 9.84 23.31 10.21
C THR A 151 8.47 23.77 9.69
N LEU A 152 7.43 23.00 10.00
CA LEU A 152 6.03 23.38 9.75
C LEU A 152 5.23 23.37 11.05
N HIS A 153 4.13 24.12 11.04
CA HIS A 153 3.18 24.26 12.15
C HIS A 153 1.78 23.78 11.71
N PRO A 154 1.52 22.47 11.66
CA PRO A 154 0.22 21.94 11.25
C PRO A 154 -0.80 21.94 12.40
N ASP A 155 -2.09 21.98 12.08
CA ASP A 155 -3.16 21.82 13.08
C ASP A 155 -3.29 20.37 13.58
N LEU A 156 -2.93 19.39 12.74
CA LEU A 156 -3.01 17.97 13.03
C LEU A 156 -1.86 17.21 12.37
N ILE A 157 -1.30 16.24 13.09
CA ILE A 157 -0.27 15.33 12.58
C ILE A 157 -0.83 13.91 12.54
N LEU A 158 -0.74 13.27 11.37
CA LEU A 158 -1.05 11.86 11.19
C LEU A 158 0.25 11.08 10.96
N ALA A 159 0.65 10.28 11.95
CA ALA A 159 1.84 9.44 11.84
C ALA A 159 1.55 8.20 10.99
N ALA A 160 2.01 8.23 9.74
CA ALA A 160 1.70 7.26 8.69
C ALA A 160 2.95 6.57 8.11
N ASN A 161 4.01 6.40 8.90
CA ASN A 161 5.36 6.11 8.41
C ASN A 161 5.81 4.64 8.59
N GLY A 162 4.86 3.71 8.63
CA GLY A 162 5.10 2.27 8.55
C GLY A 162 5.55 1.61 9.85
N ALA A 163 5.72 0.28 9.80
CA ALA A 163 6.09 -0.55 10.94
C ALA A 163 7.40 -0.14 11.65
N ASN A 164 8.31 0.51 10.93
CA ASN A 164 9.56 1.05 11.47
C ASN A 164 9.46 2.54 11.83
N SER A 165 8.26 3.01 12.16
CA SER A 165 7.98 4.41 12.47
C SER A 165 8.90 4.93 13.57
N THR A 166 9.70 5.95 13.23
CA THR A 166 10.48 6.72 14.21
C THR A 166 9.57 7.58 15.08
N ILE A 167 8.39 7.96 14.58
CA ILE A 167 7.42 8.79 15.31
C ILE A 167 6.75 7.96 16.41
N HIS A 168 6.43 6.68 16.15
CA HIS A 168 5.90 5.78 17.18
C HIS A 168 6.88 5.61 18.33
N LYS A 169 8.20 5.61 18.06
CA LYS A 169 9.22 5.55 19.12
C LYS A 169 9.30 6.84 19.96
N LEU A 170 8.82 7.97 19.46
CA LEU A 170 8.72 9.20 20.25
C LEU A 170 7.56 9.12 21.26
N ILE A 171 6.46 8.47 20.87
CA ILE A 171 5.25 8.33 21.69
C ILE A 171 5.36 7.12 22.64
N PHE A 172 5.95 6.03 22.15
CA PHE A 172 6.13 4.76 22.84
C PHE A 172 7.60 4.32 22.77
N PRO A 173 8.50 4.97 23.53
CA PRO A 173 9.95 4.71 23.44
C PRO A 173 10.33 3.27 23.81
N ASP A 174 9.56 2.64 24.69
CA ASP A 174 9.81 1.28 25.18
C ASP A 174 9.13 0.21 24.30
N LEU A 175 8.46 0.60 23.21
CA LEU A 175 7.79 -0.36 22.33
C LEU A 175 8.82 -1.11 21.46
N GLU A 176 9.00 -2.39 21.77
CA GLU A 176 9.80 -3.31 20.95
C GLU A 176 8.91 -4.11 19.99
N ALA A 177 9.41 -4.33 18.77
CA ALA A 177 8.79 -5.20 17.77
C ALA A 177 9.64 -6.47 17.63
N PRO A 178 9.41 -7.52 18.44
CA PRO A 178 10.22 -8.73 18.39
C PRO A 178 10.02 -9.48 17.08
N TYR A 179 11.07 -10.15 16.63
CA TYR A 179 10.98 -11.04 15.48
C TYR A 179 10.01 -12.19 15.76
N ALA A 180 9.05 -12.42 14.86
CA ALA A 180 8.00 -13.43 15.05
C ALA A 180 8.48 -14.90 14.91
N GLY A 181 9.77 -15.13 14.69
CA GLY A 181 10.32 -16.48 14.50
C GLY A 181 10.15 -17.04 13.09
N CYS A 182 9.58 -16.27 12.15
CA CYS A 182 9.35 -16.69 10.78
C CYS A 182 9.64 -15.58 9.76
N LEU A 183 9.92 -16.00 8.53
CA LEU A 183 10.13 -15.12 7.38
C LEU A 183 9.23 -15.54 6.22
N THR A 184 9.04 -14.64 5.27
CA THR A 184 8.21 -14.90 4.08
C THR A 184 9.02 -14.66 2.82
N TRP A 185 9.09 -15.69 1.98
CA TRP A 185 9.58 -15.57 0.61
C TRP A 185 8.45 -15.08 -0.29
N ARG A 186 8.78 -14.19 -1.22
CA ARG A 186 7.81 -13.61 -2.16
C ARG A 186 8.39 -13.65 -3.55
N GLY A 187 7.53 -13.93 -4.52
CA GLY A 187 7.87 -13.95 -5.93
C GLY A 187 6.62 -13.71 -6.76
N VAL A 188 6.83 -13.32 -8.01
CA VAL A 188 5.77 -13.17 -9.02
C VAL A 188 6.23 -13.93 -10.25
N VAL A 189 5.30 -14.62 -10.91
CA VAL A 189 5.52 -15.30 -12.19
C VAL A 189 4.59 -14.67 -13.21
N ILE A 190 5.09 -14.41 -14.41
CA ILE A 190 4.29 -13.91 -15.53
C ILE A 190 3.35 -15.01 -15.97
N GLU A 191 2.06 -14.69 -16.15
CA GLU A 191 1.01 -15.68 -16.46
C GLU A 191 1.31 -16.49 -17.73
N ASN A 192 1.88 -15.87 -18.75
CA ASN A 192 2.26 -16.54 -20.00
C ASN A 192 3.44 -17.52 -19.86
N HIS A 193 4.13 -17.53 -18.72
CA HIS A 193 5.13 -18.56 -18.41
C HIS A 193 4.54 -19.78 -17.71
N LEU A 194 3.22 -19.78 -17.41
CA LEU A 194 2.52 -20.87 -16.78
C LEU A 194 1.85 -21.78 -17.83
N SER A 195 1.82 -23.09 -17.56
CA SER A 195 1.06 -24.04 -18.38
C SER A 195 -0.44 -23.78 -18.30
N ASP A 196 -1.20 -24.26 -19.28
CA ASP A 196 -2.68 -24.13 -19.30
C ASP A 196 -3.30 -24.78 -18.06
N GLU A 197 -2.80 -25.95 -17.68
CA GLU A 197 -3.28 -26.69 -16.50
C GLU A 197 -3.06 -25.89 -15.22
N THR A 198 -1.91 -25.22 -15.10
CA THR A 198 -1.56 -24.39 -13.95
C THR A 198 -2.47 -23.16 -13.86
N ARG A 199 -2.75 -22.52 -15.00
CA ARG A 199 -3.66 -21.37 -15.07
C ARG A 199 -5.08 -21.76 -14.69
N VAL A 200 -5.58 -22.88 -15.20
CA VAL A 200 -6.90 -23.42 -14.83
C VAL A 200 -6.96 -23.77 -13.34
N PHE A 201 -5.90 -24.34 -12.78
CA PHE A 201 -5.83 -24.68 -11.35
C PHE A 201 -5.97 -23.45 -10.44
N PHE A 202 -5.33 -22.33 -10.81
CA PHE A 202 -5.40 -21.08 -10.03
C PHE A 202 -6.58 -20.17 -10.38
N HIS A 203 -7.29 -20.42 -11.47
CA HIS A 203 -8.40 -19.58 -11.92
C HIS A 203 -9.49 -19.45 -10.85
N ASP A 204 -9.82 -18.22 -10.44
CA ASP A 204 -10.81 -17.88 -9.41
C ASP A 204 -10.53 -18.46 -8.00
N HIS A 205 -9.28 -18.88 -7.74
CA HIS A 205 -8.87 -19.45 -6.47
C HIS A 205 -7.66 -18.73 -5.86
N CYS A 206 -7.74 -18.50 -4.55
CA CYS A 206 -6.57 -18.30 -3.70
C CYS A 206 -6.21 -19.64 -3.09
N ILE A 207 -4.94 -20.05 -3.21
CA ILE A 207 -4.47 -21.35 -2.75
C ILE A 207 -3.62 -21.16 -1.52
N ARG A 208 -3.88 -21.96 -0.48
CA ARG A 208 -3.00 -22.12 0.67
C ARG A 208 -2.48 -23.55 0.72
N TYR A 209 -1.19 -23.73 0.49
CA TYR A 209 -0.53 -25.03 0.57
C TYR A 209 0.20 -25.15 1.90
N LYS A 210 -0.18 -26.12 2.74
CA LYS A 210 0.42 -26.33 4.06
C LYS A 210 1.67 -27.18 3.93
N VAL A 211 2.73 -26.77 4.62
CA VAL A 211 3.95 -27.56 4.81
C VAL A 211 4.19 -27.80 6.30
N LYS A 212 5.04 -28.78 6.64
CA LYS A 212 5.26 -29.22 8.03
C LYS A 212 5.56 -28.07 9.02
N LYS A 213 6.20 -26.99 8.57
CA LYS A 213 6.56 -25.82 9.40
C LYS A 213 6.21 -24.48 8.75
N GLY A 214 5.10 -24.41 8.01
CA GLY A 214 4.69 -23.18 7.35
C GLY A 214 3.59 -23.39 6.31
N TYR A 215 3.46 -22.42 5.42
CA TYR A 215 2.53 -22.50 4.31
C TYR A 215 2.98 -21.59 3.16
N LEU A 216 2.47 -21.88 1.98
CA LEU A 216 2.56 -21.02 0.80
C LEU A 216 1.17 -20.46 0.52
N VAL A 217 1.13 -19.23 0.01
CA VAL A 217 -0.09 -18.61 -0.51
C VAL A 217 0.16 -18.22 -1.96
N VAL A 218 -0.72 -18.69 -2.85
CA VAL A 218 -0.60 -18.46 -4.29
C VAL A 218 -1.92 -17.95 -4.82
N TYR A 219 -1.88 -16.89 -5.63
CA TYR A 219 -3.06 -16.26 -6.19
C TYR A 219 -2.70 -15.42 -7.41
N ALA A 220 -3.67 -15.24 -8.31
CA ALA A 220 -3.52 -14.35 -9.45
C ALA A 220 -3.50 -12.89 -8.98
N LEU A 221 -2.72 -12.08 -9.70
CA LEU A 221 -2.60 -10.64 -9.46
C LEU A 221 -3.05 -9.86 -10.67
N HIS A 222 -3.69 -8.73 -10.42
CA HIS A 222 -3.90 -7.74 -11.46
C HIS A 222 -2.58 -7.12 -11.87
N ASN A 223 -2.32 -7.00 -13.17
CA ASN A 223 -1.24 -6.18 -13.71
C ASN A 223 -1.84 -5.18 -14.72
N LEU A 224 -1.47 -3.90 -14.59
CA LEU A 224 -1.82 -2.84 -15.53
C LEU A 224 -0.59 -2.25 -16.26
N GLY A 225 0.61 -2.76 -15.99
CA GLY A 225 1.80 -2.38 -16.75
C GLY A 225 1.74 -2.97 -18.17
N PRO A 226 2.36 -2.32 -19.17
CA PRO A 226 2.47 -2.92 -20.49
C PRO A 226 3.16 -4.27 -20.38
N ILE A 227 2.60 -5.26 -21.07
CA ILE A 227 3.32 -6.49 -21.38
C ILE A 227 4.46 -6.04 -22.29
N VAL A 228 5.68 -5.99 -21.76
CA VAL A 228 6.89 -5.90 -22.59
C VAL A 228 7.18 -7.29 -23.14
#